data_AF-A0AAU1UD90-F1
#
_entry.id   AF-A0AAU1UD90-F1
#
_cell.length_a   1.000
_cell.length_b   1.000
_cell.length_c   1.000
_cell.angle_alpha   90.00
_cell.angle_beta   90.00
_cell.angle_gamma   90.00
#
_symmetry.space_group_name_H-M   'P 1'
#
loop_
_entity.id
_entity.type
_entity.pdbx_description
1 polymer ?
#
loop_
_entity_poly.entity_id
_entity_poly.type
_entity_poly.pdbx_seq_one_letter_code
_entity_poly.pdbx_strand_id
1 'polypeptide(L)' 'MADLERYRVTLTAGGAVVMQGAWSIRETGERKFRSWIGSYGSMPGARITLAEQVADGTWIELRAWPD' A
#
# COMPACT_ATOMS: atom_id res chain seq x y z
N MET A 1 -4.97 20.41 -11.41
CA MET A 1 -5.94 19.53 -10.74
C MET A 1 -5.14 18.43 -10.10
N ALA A 2 -4.86 18.53 -8.80
CA ALA A 2 -4.04 17.53 -8.12
C ALA A 2 -4.89 16.27 -7.97
N ASP A 3 -4.72 15.33 -8.90
CA ASP A 3 -4.92 13.90 -8.67
C ASP A 3 -3.96 13.51 -7.55
N LEU A 4 -4.32 13.88 -6.32
CA LEU A 4 -3.56 13.55 -5.14
C LEU A 4 -3.66 12.04 -5.04
N GLU A 5 -2.54 11.36 -5.23
CA GLU A 5 -2.41 9.92 -5.12
C GLU A 5 -2.62 9.50 -3.65
N ARG A 6 -3.85 9.65 -3.14
CA ARG A 6 -4.21 9.54 -1.73
C ARG A 6 -4.00 8.15 -1.16
N TYR A 7 -4.00 7.11 -1.98
CA TYR A 7 -3.89 5.74 -1.52
C TYR A 7 -2.56 5.16 -1.96
N ARG A 8 -1.73 4.75 -1.01
CA ARG A 8 -0.41 4.18 -1.28
C ARG A 8 -0.35 2.76 -0.77
N VAL A 9 0.10 1.84 -1.62
CA VAL A 9 0.46 0.48 -1.21
C VAL A 9 1.98 0.37 -1.22
N THR A 10 2.54 -0.07 -0.10
CA THR A 10 3.97 -0.29 0.07
C THR A 10 4.21 -1.77 0.38
N LEU A 11 5.10 -2.39 -0.38
CA LEU A 11 5.63 -3.73 -0.13
C LEU A 11 7.03 -3.55 0.45
N THR A 12 7.21 -4.06 1.66
CA THR A 12 8.53 -4.25 2.26
C THR A 12 8.86 -5.73 2.35
N ALA A 13 10.12 -6.09 2.16
CA ALA A 13 10.63 -7.42 2.40
C ALA A 13 12.02 -7.31 3.03
N GLY A 14 12.30 -8.10 4.06
CA GLY A 14 13.59 -8.05 4.77
C GLY A 14 13.90 -6.68 5.38
N GLY A 15 12.89 -5.89 5.74
CA GLY A 15 13.05 -4.54 6.30
C GLY A 15 13.29 -3.43 5.28
N ALA A 16 13.33 -3.73 3.98
CA ALA A 16 13.51 -2.74 2.92
C ALA A 16 12.24 -2.57 2.09
N VAL A 17 11.99 -1.36 1.57
CA VAL A 17 10.92 -1.11 0.59
C VAL A 17 11.33 -1.73 -0.74
N VAL A 18 10.57 -2.72 -1.19
CA VAL A 18 10.78 -3.41 -2.47
C VAL A 18 9.97 -2.75 -3.57
N MET A 19 8.72 -2.37 -3.26
CA MET A 19 7.80 -1.83 -4.25
C MET A 19 6.82 -0.86 -3.60
N GLN A 20 6.45 0.16 -4.36
CA GLN A 20 5.45 1.14 -3.95
C GLN A 20 4.59 1.56 -5.12
N GLY A 21 3.29 1.74 -4.88
CA GLY A 21 2.38 2.37 -5.82
C GLY A 21 1.45 3.33 -5.10
N ALA A 22 1.03 4.38 -5.80
CA ALA A 22 0.09 5.36 -5.28
C ALA A 22 -1.06 5.58 -6.29
N TRP A 23 -2.26 5.86 -5.79
CA TRP A 23 -3.48 5.96 -6.57
C TRP A 23 -4.42 7.01 -5.98
N SER A 24 -5.15 7.72 -6.84
CA SER A 24 -6.16 8.70 -6.43
C SER A 24 -7.45 8.05 -5.90
N ILE A 25 -7.71 6.78 -6.27
CA ILE A 25 -8.97 6.09 -6.00
C ILE A 25 -8.76 4.95 -5.00
N ARG A 26 -9.55 4.95 -3.92
CA ARG A 26 -9.50 3.96 -2.83
C ARG A 26 -9.63 2.53 -3.33
N GLU A 27 -10.65 2.28 -4.14
CA GLU A 27 -10.96 0.95 -4.67
C GLU A 27 -9.80 0.39 -5.51
N THR A 28 -9.08 1.26 -6.23
CA THR A 28 -7.89 0.84 -6.99
C THR A 28 -6.75 0.48 -6.05
N GLY A 29 -6.50 1.27 -5.01
CA GLY A 29 -5.52 0.96 -3.97
C GLY A 29 -5.83 -0.35 -3.24
N GLU A 30 -7.09 -0.58 -2.83
CA GLU A 30 -7.52 -1.82 -2.18
C GLU A 30 -7.40 -3.04 -3.11
N ARG A 31 -7.74 -2.88 -4.40
CA ARG A 31 -7.57 -3.95 -5.39
C ARG A 31 -6.09 -4.30 -5.58
N LYS A 32 -5.22 -3.28 -5.64
CA LYS A 32 -3.77 -3.48 -5.79
C LYS A 32 -3.16 -4.11 -4.55
N PHE A 33 -3.58 -3.71 -3.35
CA PHE A 33 -3.21 -4.34 -2.09
C PHE A 33 -3.48 -5.85 -2.09
N ARG A 34 -4.70 -6.27 -2.42
CA ARG A 34 -5.05 -7.71 -2.51
C ARG A 34 -4.27 -8.44 -3.60
N SER A 35 -4.08 -7.80 -4.75
CA SER A 35 -3.28 -8.36 -5.84
C SER A 35 -1.82 -8.58 -5.42
N TRP A 36 -1.25 -7.68 -4.62
CA TRP A 36 0.12 -7.79 -4.12
C TRP A 36 0.24 -8.89 -3.07
N ILE A 37 -0.75 -9.06 -2.20
CA ILE A 37 -0.78 -10.19 -1.26
C ILE A 37 -0.74 -11.52 -2.03
N GLY A 38 -1.56 -11.67 -3.06
CA GLY A 38 -1.55 -12.89 -3.88
C GLY A 38 -0.24 -13.10 -4.67
N SER A 39 0.46 -12.03 -5.05
CA SER A 39 1.67 -12.12 -5.89
C SER A 39 2.96 -12.22 -5.08
N TYR A 40 3.03 -11.54 -3.94
CA TYR A 40 4.24 -11.34 -3.14
C TYR A 40 4.10 -11.82 -1.70
N GLY A 41 2.89 -12.19 -1.24
CA GLY A 41 2.67 -12.67 0.13
C GLY A 41 3.40 -13.97 0.45
N SER A 42 3.76 -14.77 -0.56
CA SER A 42 4.61 -15.96 -0.36
C SER A 42 6.09 -15.63 -0.15
N MET A 43 6.52 -14.38 -0.33
CA MET A 43 7.90 -13.96 -0.18
C MET A 43 8.27 -13.85 1.31
N PRO A 44 9.41 -14.40 1.76
CA PRO A 44 9.77 -14.39 3.18
C PRO A 44 9.98 -12.97 3.68
N GLY A 45 9.32 -12.63 4.79
CA GLY A 45 9.38 -11.29 5.38
C GLY A 45 8.61 -10.23 4.61
N ALA A 46 7.72 -10.62 3.67
CA ALA A 46 6.84 -9.68 2.99
C ALA A 46 5.85 -9.04 3.96
N ARG A 47 5.82 -7.71 3.96
CA ARG A 47 4.83 -6.88 4.63
C ARG A 47 4.25 -5.96 3.58
N ILE A 48 2.94 -5.97 3.44
CA ILE A 48 2.23 -5.13 2.50
C ILE A 48 1.33 -4.21 3.32
N THR A 49 1.47 -2.90 3.13
CA THR A 49 0.71 -1.89 3.83
C THR A 49 -0.05 -1.04 2.82
N LEU A 50 -1.34 -0.86 3.04
CA LEU A 50 -2.18 0.14 2.39
C LEU A 50 -2.34 1.33 3.33
N ALA A 51 -1.95 2.51 2.88
CA ALA A 51 -2.10 3.76 3.59
C ALA A 51 -2.94 4.77 2.79
N GLU A 52 -3.65 5.64 3.50
CA GLU A 52 -4.37 6.79 2.94
C GLU A 52 -3.74 8.09 3.44
N GLN A 53 -3.57 9.06 2.54
CA GLN A 53 -3.18 10.41 2.86
C GLN A 53 -4.42 11.22 3.24
N VAL A 54 -4.47 11.66 4.50
CA VAL A 54 -5.54 12.54 4.99
C VAL A 54 -5.30 13.99 4.58
N ALA A 55 -6.29 14.86 4.76
CA ALA A 55 -6.26 16.26 4.30
C ALA A 55 -5.05 17.07 4.81
N ASP A 56 -4.49 16.68 5.96
CA ASP A 56 -3.31 17.30 6.58
C ASP A 56 -1.98 16.83 5.95
N GLY A 57 -2.01 15.98 4.92
CA GLY A 57 -0.82 15.42 4.27
C GLY A 57 -0.20 14.22 4.99
N THR A 58 -0.71 13.88 6.17
CA THR A 58 -0.31 12.70 6.97
C THR A 58 -0.80 11.41 6.32
N TRP A 59 0.04 10.36 6.37
CA TRP A 59 -0.32 9.02 5.90
C TRP A 59 -0.78 8.15 7.07
N ILE A 60 -1.98 7.58 6.93
CA ILE A 60 -2.58 6.67 7.91
C ILE A 60 -2.63 5.28 7.32
N GLU A 61 -2.08 4.29 8.03
CA GLU A 61 -2.24 2.88 7.65
C GLU A 61 -3.71 2.48 7.77
N LEU A 62 -4.31 2.07 6.66
CA LEU A 62 -5.67 1.55 6.62
C LEU A 62 -5.69 0.05 6.82
N ARG A 63 -4.73 -0.66 6.23
CA ARG A 63 -4.58 -2.12 6.33
C ARG A 63 -3.12 -2.48 6.22
N ALA A 64 -2.73 -3.52 6.93
CA ALA A 64 -1.50 -4.23 6.69
C ALA A 64 -1.78 -5.71 6.49
N TRP A 65 -0.80 -6.39 5.91
CA TRP A 65 -0.73 -7.84 5.81
C TRP A 65 0.72 -8.22 6.13
N PRO A 66 0.99 -9.29 6.90
CA PRO A 66 0.04 -10.32 7.35
C PRO A 66 -0.74 -10.03 8.66
N ASP A 67 -0.75 -8.79 9.17
CA ASP A 67 -1.50 -8.41 10.40
C ASP A 67 -3.01 -8.66 10.31
#